data_AF-A0A661XY13-F1
#
_entry.id   AF-A0A661XY13-F1
#
_cell.length_a   1.000
_cell.length_b   1.000
_cell.length_c   1.000
_cell.angle_alpha   90.00
_cell.angle_beta   90.00
_cell.angle_gamma   90.00
#
_symmetry.space_group_name_H-M   'P 1'
#
loop_
_entity.id
_entity.type
_entity.pdbx_description
1 polymer ?
#
loop_
_entity_poly.entity_id
_entity_poly.type
_entity_poly.pdbx_seq_one_letter_code
_entity_poly.pdbx_strand_id
1 'polypeptide(L)'
;MVYFGSNKFHRSLDQGKEWDITSQDLTKGGKKGNVPYGTLTSIDESPLQFGLIYVGSDDGLVHVSKDGGNTWKNISSGLDADQWVSRVEASNFKKDRVYVALNGYRFDNFESMVYSSDDGGSTWVQIGKNLPMEPVNVIKEDPVNENLLYVGTDHGLYVSLDRGETFSIMDKTLPHVPVHDLVVQSTAGDLVIGTHGRSIYRASVKELEKLDNKLLAKSVHLFGVDNPTYSSRWGNVRYVKWYGYFEPEMSIPVYTKDSGIAKVNVYSKKGTLLYSADKSLEKGLNYMQYDLSLDADKLAAYTKELKKAKSNNVDNLKKKDNENFYLIQGDFKLEVIINGQKTSTDFKIKEPKKRPGR
;
A
#
# COMPACT_ATOMS: atom_id res chain seq x y z
N MET A 1 2.00 14.90 24.17
CA MET A 1 1.23 16.04 23.64
C MET A 1 -0.03 15.48 23.00
N VAL A 2 -1.17 16.14 23.19
CA VAL A 2 -2.46 15.78 22.59
C VAL A 2 -3.10 17.05 22.09
N TYR A 3 -3.71 17.00 20.91
CA TYR A 3 -4.52 18.07 20.36
C TYR A 3 -5.98 17.66 20.32
N PHE A 4 -6.87 18.64 20.47
CA PHE A 4 -8.31 18.42 20.40
C PHE A 4 -8.99 19.56 19.66
N GLY A 5 -9.96 19.21 18.82
CA GLY A 5 -10.69 20.14 17.96
C GLY A 5 -12.12 20.34 18.44
N SER A 6 -12.51 21.60 18.59
CA SER A 6 -13.90 22.07 18.73
C SER A 6 -14.13 23.16 17.68
N ASN A 7 -14.94 24.20 17.92
CA ASN A 7 -14.80 25.43 17.13
C ASN A 7 -13.45 26.14 17.35
N LYS A 8 -12.74 25.76 18.42
CA LYS A 8 -11.38 26.20 18.77
C LYS A 8 -10.41 25.04 18.82
N PHE A 9 -9.12 25.35 18.73
CA PHE A 9 -8.01 24.44 18.93
C PHE A 9 -7.60 24.38 20.41
N HIS A 10 -7.45 23.16 20.91
CA HIS A 10 -7.02 22.87 22.27
C HIS A 10 -5.73 22.06 22.25
N ARG A 11 -4.81 22.38 23.15
CA ARG A 11 -3.52 21.69 23.28
C ARG A 11 -3.29 21.24 24.71
N SER A 12 -2.81 20.01 24.86
CA SER A 12 -2.29 19.48 26.11
C SER A 12 -0.85 19.00 25.93
N LEU A 13 0.05 19.46 26.80
CA LEU A 13 1.45 19.01 26.82
C LEU A 13 1.69 17.86 27.81
N ASP A 14 0.69 17.50 28.62
CA ASP A 14 0.81 16.60 29.78
C ASP A 14 -0.08 15.35 29.69
N GLN A 15 -0.33 14.89 28.46
CA GLN A 15 -1.13 13.69 28.13
C GLN A 15 -2.63 13.86 28.42
N GLY A 16 -3.15 15.08 28.27
CA GLY A 16 -4.57 15.39 28.36
C GLY A 16 -5.07 15.73 29.76
N LYS A 17 -4.17 16.00 30.73
CA LYS A 17 -4.58 16.36 32.09
C LYS A 17 -4.98 17.83 32.16
N GLU A 18 -4.19 18.71 31.56
CA GLU A 18 -4.49 20.14 31.41
C GLU A 18 -4.57 20.53 29.93
N TRP A 19 -5.43 21.50 29.64
CA TRP A 19 -5.73 21.94 28.27
C TRP A 19 -5.67 23.47 28.16
N ASP A 20 -4.85 23.93 27.23
CA ASP A 20 -4.82 25.32 26.79
C ASP A 20 -5.71 25.50 25.56
N ILE A 21 -6.55 26.54 25.57
CA ILE A 21 -7.27 27.00 24.38
C ILE A 21 -6.39 28.06 23.70
N THR A 22 -5.71 27.68 22.63
CA THR A 22 -4.69 28.56 22.01
C THR A 22 -5.19 29.27 20.74
N SER A 23 -6.46 29.11 20.38
CA SER A 23 -7.06 29.80 19.23
C SER A 23 -8.33 30.57 19.58
N GLN A 24 -8.65 31.54 18.73
CA GLN A 24 -10.02 32.03 18.57
C GLN A 24 -10.89 30.96 17.87
N ASP A 25 -12.14 31.30 17.54
CA ASP A 25 -12.97 30.44 16.70
C ASP A 25 -12.31 30.29 15.31
N LEU A 26 -12.02 29.05 14.91
CA LEU A 26 -11.42 28.69 13.62
C LEU A 26 -12.47 28.18 12.61
N THR A 27 -13.74 28.46 12.87
CA THR A 27 -14.90 28.11 12.04
C THR A 27 -15.64 29.39 11.63
N LYS A 28 -16.74 29.28 10.87
CA LYS A 28 -17.61 30.40 10.48
C LYS A 28 -18.53 30.88 11.61
N GLY A 29 -18.32 30.42 12.85
CA GLY A 29 -19.03 30.87 14.04
C GLY A 29 -20.32 30.10 14.31
N GLY A 30 -20.18 28.79 14.61
CA GLY A 30 -21.20 27.92 15.24
C GLY A 30 -22.66 28.15 14.83
N LYS A 31 -23.23 27.29 13.98
CA LYS A 31 -24.65 27.40 13.59
C LYS A 31 -25.58 26.89 14.69
N LYS A 32 -26.57 27.68 15.08
CA LYS A 32 -27.63 27.26 16.01
C LYS A 32 -28.57 26.26 15.32
N GLY A 33 -28.86 25.13 15.96
CA GLY A 33 -29.81 24.14 15.45
C GLY A 33 -29.63 22.75 16.09
N ASN A 34 -30.46 21.79 15.68
CA ASN A 34 -30.42 20.42 16.19
C ASN A 34 -29.16 19.64 15.78
N VAL A 35 -28.49 20.06 14.70
CA VAL A 35 -27.19 19.56 14.25
C VAL A 35 -26.27 20.78 14.05
N PRO A 36 -25.60 21.25 15.11
CA PRO A 36 -24.74 22.42 15.00
C PRO A 36 -23.51 22.10 14.13
N TYR A 37 -23.26 22.95 13.15
CA TYR A 37 -22.00 22.99 12.38
C TYR A 37 -21.06 24.00 13.02
N GLY A 38 -19.75 23.80 12.90
CA GLY A 38 -18.71 24.66 13.44
C GLY A 38 -17.75 23.89 14.34
N THR A 39 -17.18 22.81 13.83
CA THR A 39 -16.21 21.98 14.55
C THR A 39 -14.98 21.71 13.67
N LEU A 40 -13.79 21.75 14.26
CA LEU A 40 -12.57 21.24 13.65
C LEU A 40 -12.66 19.71 13.54
N THR A 41 -12.65 19.22 12.32
CA THR A 41 -12.86 17.81 11.95
C THR A 41 -11.55 17.07 11.69
N SER A 42 -10.49 17.81 11.38
CA SER A 42 -9.18 17.25 11.08
C SER A 42 -8.09 18.14 11.65
N ILE A 43 -7.07 17.53 12.23
CA ILE A 43 -5.88 18.17 12.78
C ILE A 43 -4.70 17.31 12.35
N ASP A 44 -3.68 17.94 11.78
CA ASP A 44 -2.42 17.26 11.46
C ASP A 44 -1.23 18.17 11.77
N GLU A 45 -0.21 17.61 12.43
CA GLU A 45 1.05 18.30 12.71
C GLU A 45 2.13 17.74 11.80
N SER A 46 2.87 18.63 11.13
CA SER A 46 3.92 18.22 10.22
C SER A 46 5.02 17.44 10.95
N PRO A 47 5.42 16.25 10.46
CA PRO A 47 6.56 15.53 11.01
C PRO A 47 7.90 16.26 10.76
N LEU A 48 7.91 17.28 9.89
CA LEU A 48 9.10 18.04 9.51
C LEU A 48 9.33 19.28 10.37
N GLN A 49 8.31 19.74 11.10
CA GLN A 49 8.45 20.87 12.02
C GLN A 49 7.44 20.77 13.16
N PHE A 50 7.99 20.68 14.39
CA PHE A 50 7.22 20.86 15.61
C PHE A 50 6.47 22.20 15.60
N GLY A 51 5.18 22.16 15.89
CA GLY A 51 4.31 23.32 15.93
C GLY A 51 3.88 23.87 14.58
N LEU A 52 4.21 23.19 13.47
CA LEU A 52 3.56 23.41 12.18
C LEU A 52 2.31 22.55 12.12
N ILE A 53 1.15 23.16 12.35
CA ILE A 53 -0.12 22.47 12.54
C ILE A 53 -1.13 22.98 11.53
N TYR A 54 -1.83 22.06 10.89
CA TYR A 54 -2.96 22.32 10.00
C TYR A 54 -4.24 21.83 10.65
N VAL A 55 -5.32 22.57 10.45
CA VAL A 55 -6.66 22.16 10.89
C VAL A 55 -7.68 22.42 9.80
N GLY A 56 -8.69 21.55 9.72
CA GLY A 56 -9.85 21.68 8.83
C GLY A 56 -11.15 21.63 9.62
N SER A 57 -12.18 22.35 9.17
CA SER A 57 -13.50 22.39 9.80
C SER A 57 -14.61 21.74 8.95
N ASP A 58 -15.71 21.42 9.60
CA ASP A 58 -16.94 20.94 8.96
C ASP A 58 -17.66 21.98 8.08
N ASP A 59 -17.26 23.26 8.17
CA ASP A 59 -17.80 24.38 7.39
C ASP A 59 -16.83 24.96 6.35
N GLY A 60 -15.78 24.20 6.03
CA GLY A 60 -14.90 24.44 4.88
C GLY A 60 -13.76 25.41 5.13
N LEU A 61 -13.41 25.69 6.38
CA LEU A 61 -12.23 26.47 6.71
C LEU A 61 -11.03 25.58 6.97
N VAL A 62 -9.90 25.94 6.36
CA VAL A 62 -8.58 25.37 6.63
C VAL A 62 -7.69 26.45 7.20
N HIS A 63 -7.01 26.15 8.30
CA HIS A 63 -6.08 27.05 8.96
C HIS A 63 -4.72 26.40 9.18
N VAL A 64 -3.67 27.23 9.21
CA VAL A 64 -2.31 26.82 9.57
C VAL A 64 -1.80 27.64 10.74
N SER A 65 -1.11 26.98 11.65
CA SER A 65 -0.26 27.58 12.68
C SER A 65 1.18 27.15 12.46
N LYS A 66 2.12 28.08 12.67
CA LYS A 66 3.57 27.82 12.55
C LYS A 66 4.31 27.95 13.89
N ASP A 67 3.57 28.16 14.98
CA ASP A 67 4.10 28.49 16.31
C ASP A 67 3.45 27.63 17.42
N GLY A 68 3.03 26.41 17.09
CA GLY A 68 2.47 25.47 18.06
C GLY A 68 1.02 25.74 18.43
N GLY A 69 0.28 26.45 17.58
CA GLY A 69 -1.12 26.76 17.76
C GLY A 69 -1.40 28.10 18.43
N ASN A 70 -0.42 29.01 18.57
CA ASN A 70 -0.60 30.31 19.22
C ASN A 70 -1.19 31.36 18.25
N THR A 71 -0.74 31.34 16.99
CA THR A 71 -1.31 32.17 15.91
C THR A 71 -1.77 31.29 14.75
N TRP A 72 -2.84 31.75 14.08
CA TRP A 72 -3.51 30.99 13.02
C TRP A 72 -3.76 31.87 11.81
N LYS A 73 -3.49 31.33 10.62
CA LYS A 73 -3.81 31.95 9.33
C LYS A 73 -4.83 31.10 8.60
N ASN A 74 -5.92 31.71 8.13
CA ASN A 74 -6.85 31.07 7.21
C ASN A 74 -6.20 30.90 5.83
N ILE A 75 -6.21 29.68 5.33
CA ILE A 75 -5.61 29.26 4.06
C ILE A 75 -6.64 28.59 3.14
N SER A 76 -7.92 28.93 3.29
CA SER A 76 -9.01 28.29 2.52
C SER A 76 -9.22 28.89 1.13
N SER A 77 -8.53 29.98 0.79
CA SER A 77 -8.72 30.68 -0.48
C SER A 77 -8.28 29.80 -1.65
N GLY A 78 -9.20 29.51 -2.57
CA GLY A 78 -8.98 28.61 -3.72
C GLY A 78 -9.47 27.17 -3.52
N LEU A 79 -9.96 26.83 -2.33
CA LEU A 79 -10.73 25.62 -2.07
C LEU A 79 -12.21 25.85 -2.34
N ASP A 80 -12.95 24.77 -2.61
CA ASP A 80 -14.40 24.84 -2.73
C ASP A 80 -15.03 25.24 -1.39
N ALA A 81 -15.80 26.33 -1.43
CA ALA A 81 -16.37 26.91 -0.23
C ALA A 81 -17.47 26.02 0.38
N ASP A 82 -17.58 26.09 1.71
CA ASP A 82 -18.65 25.45 2.50
C ASP A 82 -18.67 23.92 2.46
N GLN A 83 -17.63 23.28 1.89
CA GLN A 83 -17.49 21.83 1.88
C GLN A 83 -16.89 21.31 3.20
N TRP A 84 -17.27 20.11 3.62
CA TRP A 84 -16.73 19.52 4.84
C TRP A 84 -15.26 19.15 4.64
N VAL A 85 -14.33 19.67 5.45
CA VAL A 85 -12.92 19.23 5.37
C VAL A 85 -12.81 17.84 5.99
N SER A 86 -12.71 16.80 5.17
CA SER A 86 -12.63 15.41 5.62
C SER A 86 -11.21 15.04 6.05
N ARG A 87 -10.20 15.69 5.47
CA ARG A 87 -8.80 15.50 5.85
C ARG A 87 -7.95 16.73 5.53
N VAL A 88 -7.11 17.13 6.49
CA VAL A 88 -5.88 17.90 6.23
C VAL A 88 -4.69 16.99 6.49
N GLU A 89 -3.66 17.06 5.66
CA GLU A 89 -2.44 16.27 5.85
C GLU A 89 -1.20 17.06 5.44
N ALA A 90 -0.29 17.26 6.40
CA ALA A 90 1.02 17.82 6.16
C ALA A 90 1.95 16.77 5.55
N SER A 91 2.77 17.19 4.59
CA SER A 91 3.70 16.26 3.92
C SER A 91 4.82 15.79 4.84
N ASN A 92 5.23 14.54 4.63
CA ASN A 92 6.40 13.86 5.18
C ASN A 92 7.70 14.26 4.46
N PHE A 93 7.63 14.89 3.29
CA PHE A 93 8.81 15.17 2.45
C PHE A 93 9.09 16.66 2.26
N LYS A 94 8.05 17.50 2.27
CA LYS A 94 8.21 18.93 2.05
C LYS A 94 7.42 19.75 3.08
N LYS A 95 8.15 20.56 3.85
CA LYS A 95 7.60 21.34 4.97
C LYS A 95 6.39 22.22 4.59
N ASP A 96 6.45 22.90 3.46
CA ASP A 96 5.35 23.78 3.02
C ASP A 96 4.32 23.04 2.13
N ARG A 97 4.38 21.70 2.04
CA ARG A 97 3.37 20.94 1.34
C ARG A 97 2.28 20.44 2.27
N VAL A 98 1.04 20.63 1.84
CA VAL A 98 -0.16 20.18 2.52
C VAL A 98 -1.19 19.67 1.50
N TYR A 99 -1.89 18.61 1.87
CA TYR A 99 -2.98 18.03 1.12
C TYR A 99 -4.30 18.25 1.86
N VAL A 100 -5.37 18.43 1.10
CA VAL A 100 -6.73 18.59 1.64
C VAL A 100 -7.69 17.73 0.84
N ALA A 101 -8.54 16.99 1.55
CA ALA A 101 -9.73 16.36 1.01
C ALA A 101 -10.97 17.08 1.53
N LEU A 102 -11.89 17.39 0.61
CA LEU A 102 -13.20 17.94 0.93
C LEU A 102 -14.28 16.90 0.61
N ASN A 103 -15.37 16.96 1.37
CA ASN A 103 -16.51 16.06 1.23
C ASN A 103 -17.79 16.88 1.06
N GLY A 104 -18.45 16.69 -0.08
CA GLY A 104 -19.68 17.37 -0.45
C GLY A 104 -20.96 16.58 -0.23
N TYR A 105 -20.89 15.39 0.39
CA TYR A 105 -22.02 14.46 0.54
C TYR A 105 -23.26 15.12 1.16
N ARG A 106 -23.08 16.00 2.15
CA ARG A 106 -24.17 16.70 2.87
C ARG A 106 -24.85 17.79 2.03
N PHE A 107 -24.29 18.11 0.87
CA PHE A 107 -24.73 19.19 -0.02
C PHE A 107 -25.11 18.65 -1.41
N ASP A 108 -25.31 17.33 -1.53
CA ASP A 108 -25.54 16.64 -2.81
C ASP A 108 -24.45 16.95 -3.86
N ASN A 109 -23.23 17.25 -3.41
CA ASN A 109 -22.06 17.43 -4.25
C ASN A 109 -21.18 16.19 -4.19
N PHE A 110 -21.12 15.47 -5.31
CA PHE A 110 -20.34 14.25 -5.47
C PHE A 110 -19.04 14.48 -6.24
N GLU A 111 -18.58 15.72 -6.41
CA GLU A 111 -17.27 15.97 -7.01
C GLU A 111 -16.14 15.42 -6.10
N SER A 112 -15.16 14.74 -6.72
CA SER A 112 -13.93 14.33 -6.04
C SER A 112 -13.04 15.55 -5.80
N MET A 113 -13.12 16.09 -4.59
CA MET A 113 -12.44 17.32 -4.20
C MET A 113 -11.19 17.01 -3.39
N VAL A 114 -10.04 16.93 -4.08
CA VAL A 114 -8.73 16.72 -3.48
C VAL A 114 -7.78 17.82 -3.97
N TYR A 115 -7.05 18.44 -3.06
CA TYR A 115 -6.16 19.55 -3.36
C TYR A 115 -4.78 19.31 -2.75
N SER A 116 -3.77 19.85 -3.42
CA SER A 116 -2.41 19.98 -2.90
C SER A 116 -2.00 21.43 -2.94
N SER A 117 -1.22 21.84 -1.95
CA SER A 117 -0.48 23.11 -1.94
C SER A 117 0.98 22.81 -1.69
N ASP A 118 1.86 23.56 -2.35
CA ASP A 118 3.32 23.44 -2.23
C ASP A 118 3.95 24.72 -1.61
N ASP A 119 3.12 25.64 -1.11
CA ASP A 119 3.45 26.97 -0.55
C ASP A 119 2.74 27.26 0.80
N GLY A 120 2.41 26.21 1.54
CA GLY A 120 1.82 26.28 2.87
C GLY A 120 0.34 26.66 2.88
N GLY A 121 -0.39 26.38 1.80
CA GLY A 121 -1.80 26.70 1.63
C GLY A 121 -2.07 28.11 1.09
N SER A 122 -1.06 28.81 0.55
CA SER A 122 -1.28 30.13 -0.05
C SER A 122 -1.95 30.01 -1.42
N THR A 123 -1.65 28.95 -2.16
CA THR A 123 -2.34 28.54 -3.39
C THR A 123 -2.66 27.05 -3.36
N TRP A 124 -3.77 26.66 -3.98
CA TRP A 124 -4.22 25.28 -4.08
C TRP A 124 -4.35 24.82 -5.53
N VAL A 125 -3.96 23.59 -5.78
CA VAL A 125 -4.13 22.90 -7.07
C VAL A 125 -4.99 21.68 -6.84
N GLN A 126 -6.10 21.57 -7.57
CA GLN A 126 -6.92 20.36 -7.56
C GLN A 126 -6.17 19.21 -8.23
N ILE A 127 -6.03 18.12 -7.50
CA ILE A 127 -5.43 16.85 -7.94
C ILE A 127 -6.52 15.78 -8.04
N GLY A 128 -6.20 14.63 -8.62
CA GLY A 128 -7.14 13.51 -8.71
C GLY A 128 -8.31 13.74 -9.65
N LYS A 129 -8.10 14.49 -10.73
CA LYS A 129 -9.14 14.83 -11.73
C LYS A 129 -9.74 13.60 -12.45
N ASN A 130 -9.10 12.44 -12.34
CA ASN A 130 -9.60 11.18 -12.89
C ASN A 130 -10.27 10.27 -11.85
N LEU A 131 -10.40 10.71 -10.59
CA LEU A 131 -11.22 10.03 -9.60
C LEU A 131 -12.70 10.07 -10.02
N PRO A 132 -13.51 9.06 -9.67
CA PRO A 132 -14.93 9.09 -9.97
C PRO A 132 -15.65 10.22 -9.22
N MET A 133 -16.86 10.55 -9.64
CA MET A 133 -17.71 11.52 -8.95
C MET A 133 -18.27 10.89 -7.66
N GLU A 134 -17.46 10.87 -6.61
CA GLU A 134 -17.80 10.37 -5.29
C GLU A 134 -17.17 11.25 -4.19
N PRO A 135 -17.79 11.38 -3.02
CA PRO A 135 -17.22 12.13 -1.90
C PRO A 135 -15.91 11.50 -1.40
N VAL A 136 -14.95 12.35 -1.04
CA VAL A 136 -13.65 11.94 -0.52
C VAL A 136 -13.61 12.03 1.00
N ASN A 137 -13.16 10.96 1.65
CA ASN A 137 -13.15 10.84 3.11
C ASN A 137 -11.75 10.97 3.72
N VAL A 138 -10.71 10.59 2.97
CA VAL A 138 -9.32 10.63 3.43
C VAL A 138 -8.37 10.74 2.26
N ILE A 139 -7.34 11.57 2.42
CA ILE A 139 -6.10 11.52 1.66
C ILE A 139 -4.99 11.08 2.62
N LYS A 140 -4.07 10.25 2.14
CA LYS A 140 -2.87 9.82 2.87
C LYS A 140 -1.64 9.89 1.98
N GLU A 141 -0.61 10.63 2.36
CA GLU A 141 0.72 10.58 1.78
C GLU A 141 1.49 9.40 2.38
N ASP A 142 2.11 8.61 1.52
CA ASP A 142 2.99 7.52 1.97
C ASP A 142 4.26 8.08 2.63
N PRO A 143 4.72 7.56 3.79
CA PRO A 143 5.88 8.11 4.47
C PRO A 143 7.23 7.73 3.85
N VAL A 144 7.27 6.86 2.84
CA VAL A 144 8.50 6.34 2.21
C VAL A 144 8.67 6.87 0.78
N ASN A 145 7.57 7.08 0.04
CA ASN A 145 7.59 7.57 -1.34
C ASN A 145 6.72 8.83 -1.53
N GLU A 146 7.37 9.96 -1.79
CA GLU A 146 6.73 11.27 -2.01
C GLU A 146 5.70 11.31 -3.14
N ASN A 147 5.79 10.39 -4.11
CA ASN A 147 4.85 10.32 -5.23
C ASN A 147 3.61 9.48 -4.93
N LEU A 148 3.62 8.73 -3.83
CA LEU A 148 2.60 7.76 -3.49
C LEU A 148 1.54 8.41 -2.59
N LEU A 149 0.34 8.58 -3.13
CA LEU A 149 -0.83 9.08 -2.41
C LEU A 149 -1.94 8.04 -2.43
N TYR A 150 -2.67 7.95 -1.33
CA TYR A 150 -3.87 7.14 -1.20
C TYR A 150 -5.09 8.03 -0.98
N VAL A 151 -6.20 7.69 -1.63
CA VAL A 151 -7.48 8.39 -1.47
C VAL A 151 -8.58 7.39 -1.18
N GLY A 152 -9.26 7.56 -0.05
CA GLY A 152 -10.46 6.81 0.31
C GLY A 152 -11.72 7.60 -0.02
N THR A 153 -12.63 6.99 -0.79
CA THR A 153 -13.94 7.55 -1.16
C THR A 153 -15.07 6.76 -0.53
N ASP A 154 -16.32 7.08 -0.88
CA ASP A 154 -17.49 6.32 -0.47
C ASP A 154 -17.63 4.93 -1.13
N HIS A 155 -16.93 4.66 -2.24
CA HIS A 155 -17.00 3.33 -2.90
C HIS A 155 -15.66 2.63 -3.07
N GLY A 156 -14.53 3.21 -2.65
CA GLY A 156 -13.27 2.49 -2.74
C GLY A 156 -12.04 3.20 -2.22
N LEU A 157 -10.90 2.58 -2.51
CA LEU A 157 -9.57 3.06 -2.25
C LEU A 157 -8.83 3.23 -3.58
N TYR A 158 -8.16 4.35 -3.73
CA TYR A 158 -7.38 4.69 -4.90
C TYR A 158 -5.95 5.02 -4.51
N VAL A 159 -5.02 4.76 -5.44
CA VAL A 159 -3.59 5.02 -5.28
C VAL A 159 -3.07 5.81 -6.47
N SER A 160 -2.25 6.82 -6.21
CA SER A 160 -1.49 7.57 -7.21
C SER A 160 0.00 7.26 -7.07
N LEU A 161 0.71 7.21 -8.19
CA LEU A 161 2.18 7.05 -8.25
C LEU A 161 2.88 8.33 -8.77
N ASP A 162 2.13 9.43 -8.89
CA ASP A 162 2.52 10.66 -9.58
C ASP A 162 2.03 11.91 -8.82
N ARG A 163 2.02 11.86 -7.48
CA ARG A 163 1.60 12.97 -6.59
C ARG A 163 0.17 13.47 -6.82
N GLY A 164 -0.69 12.58 -7.29
CA GLY A 164 -2.11 12.84 -7.49
C GLY A 164 -2.47 13.35 -8.88
N GLU A 165 -1.55 13.33 -9.85
CA GLU A 165 -1.92 13.63 -11.24
C GLU A 165 -2.93 12.58 -11.76
N THR A 166 -2.67 11.30 -11.49
CA THR A 166 -3.58 10.20 -11.81
C THR A 166 -3.72 9.19 -10.68
N PHE A 167 -4.93 8.66 -10.53
CA PHE A 167 -5.25 7.62 -9.56
C PHE A 167 -5.70 6.31 -10.22
N SER A 168 -5.30 5.18 -9.64
CA SER A 168 -5.75 3.83 -10.00
C SER A 168 -6.47 3.20 -8.81
N ILE A 169 -7.49 2.37 -9.06
CA ILE A 169 -8.24 1.70 -8.01
C ILE A 169 -7.41 0.60 -7.33
N MET A 170 -7.59 0.40 -6.03
CA MET A 170 -7.06 -0.71 -5.23
C MET A 170 -8.18 -1.71 -4.88
N ASP A 171 -8.63 -2.51 -5.85
CA ASP A 171 -9.87 -3.30 -5.77
C ASP A 171 -9.71 -4.82 -5.64
N LYS A 172 -8.49 -5.38 -5.71
CA LYS A 172 -8.27 -6.83 -5.85
C LYS A 172 -9.10 -7.70 -4.88
N THR A 173 -9.20 -7.30 -3.62
CA THR A 173 -10.01 -8.01 -2.61
C THR A 173 -10.85 -7.06 -1.73
N LEU A 174 -10.72 -5.75 -1.94
CA LEU A 174 -11.46 -4.76 -1.18
C LEU A 174 -12.84 -4.60 -1.83
N PRO A 175 -13.95 -4.89 -1.13
CA PRO A 175 -15.28 -4.66 -1.69
C PRO A 175 -15.55 -3.16 -1.86
N HIS A 176 -16.50 -2.80 -2.72
CA HIS A 176 -16.99 -1.42 -2.82
C HIS A 176 -17.61 -0.97 -1.49
N VAL A 177 -16.86 -0.15 -0.74
CA VAL A 177 -17.19 0.27 0.62
C VAL A 177 -16.60 1.65 0.88
N PRO A 178 -17.24 2.49 1.73
CA PRO A 178 -16.63 3.73 2.15
C PRO A 178 -15.34 3.47 2.93
N VAL A 179 -14.27 4.14 2.53
CA VAL A 179 -12.97 4.12 3.21
C VAL A 179 -12.80 5.45 3.94
N HIS A 180 -12.93 5.43 5.26
CA HIS A 180 -12.94 6.64 6.08
C HIS A 180 -11.56 7.02 6.61
N ASP A 181 -10.65 6.05 6.76
CA ASP A 181 -9.35 6.33 7.34
C ASP A 181 -8.26 5.37 6.83
N LEU A 182 -7.03 5.87 6.82
CA LEU A 182 -5.86 5.18 6.29
C LEU A 182 -4.64 5.45 7.18
N VAL A 183 -3.84 4.41 7.44
CA VAL A 183 -2.55 4.54 8.12
C VAL A 183 -1.53 3.63 7.44
N VAL A 184 -0.38 4.19 7.06
CA VAL A 184 0.77 3.39 6.61
C VAL A 184 1.63 3.01 7.81
N GLN A 185 1.76 1.72 8.06
CA GLN A 185 2.71 1.17 9.03
C GLN A 185 4.05 0.96 8.32
N SER A 186 4.94 1.95 8.45
CA SER A 186 6.20 2.03 7.70
C SER A 186 7.22 0.93 8.02
N THR A 187 7.19 0.33 9.21
CA THR A 187 8.11 -0.77 9.57
C THR A 187 7.72 -2.08 8.90
N ALA A 188 6.42 -2.33 8.77
CA ALA A 188 5.84 -3.52 8.20
C ALA A 188 5.62 -3.38 6.70
N GLY A 189 5.53 -2.14 6.19
CA GLY A 189 5.14 -1.84 4.80
C GLY A 189 3.69 -2.24 4.54
N ASP A 190 2.81 -2.01 5.52
CA ASP A 190 1.39 -2.35 5.47
C ASP A 190 0.53 -1.08 5.51
N LEU A 191 -0.41 -0.96 4.58
CA LEU A 191 -1.51 0.00 4.64
C LEU A 191 -2.67 -0.62 5.42
N VAL A 192 -3.06 0.04 6.51
CA VAL A 192 -4.23 -0.29 7.32
C VAL A 192 -5.39 0.57 6.85
N ILE A 193 -6.51 -0.08 6.49
CA ILE A 193 -7.63 0.54 5.80
C ILE A 193 -8.87 0.46 6.69
N GLY A 194 -9.29 1.61 7.23
CA GLY A 194 -10.51 1.75 8.04
C GLY A 194 -11.73 1.96 7.16
N THR A 195 -12.65 1.00 7.14
CA THR A 195 -13.88 1.07 6.33
C THR A 195 -15.11 1.40 7.18
N HIS A 196 -16.13 1.95 6.56
CA HIS A 196 -17.44 2.11 7.19
C HIS A 196 -18.26 0.81 7.06
N GLY A 197 -18.44 0.10 8.18
CA GLY A 197 -19.31 -1.08 8.24
C GLY A 197 -18.74 -2.40 7.74
N ARG A 198 -17.44 -2.46 7.36
CA ARG A 198 -16.77 -3.71 6.92
C ARG A 198 -15.42 -3.98 7.60
N SER A 199 -15.26 -3.56 8.85
CA SER A 199 -14.05 -3.77 9.65
C SER A 199 -12.80 -3.07 9.07
N ILE A 200 -11.61 -3.59 9.39
CA ILE A 200 -10.32 -3.05 8.98
C ILE A 200 -9.67 -4.05 8.00
N TYR A 201 -9.19 -3.54 6.87
CA TYR A 201 -8.42 -4.31 5.90
C TYR A 201 -6.94 -3.98 6.02
N ARG A 202 -6.10 -4.87 5.48
CA ARG A 202 -4.65 -4.68 5.39
C ARG A 202 -4.17 -5.01 4.00
N ALA A 203 -3.36 -4.13 3.41
CA ALA A 203 -2.69 -4.35 2.13
C ALA A 203 -1.18 -4.11 2.29
N SER A 204 -0.35 -4.95 1.68
CA SER A 204 1.10 -4.67 1.58
C SER A 204 1.32 -3.54 0.58
N VAL A 205 2.18 -2.58 0.94
CA VAL A 205 2.60 -1.47 0.07
C VAL A 205 4.09 -1.51 -0.26
N LYS A 206 4.84 -2.49 0.25
CA LYS A 206 6.31 -2.63 0.06
C LYS A 206 6.78 -2.52 -1.38
N GLU A 207 6.02 -3.09 -2.31
CA GLU A 207 6.34 -3.05 -3.74
C GLU A 207 5.90 -1.72 -4.36
N LEU A 208 4.78 -1.15 -3.91
CA LEU A 208 4.28 0.17 -4.35
C LEU A 208 5.25 1.29 -3.95
N GLU A 209 5.74 1.27 -2.72
CA GLU A 209 6.73 2.24 -2.20
C GLU A 209 8.00 2.28 -3.07
N LYS A 210 8.35 1.18 -3.73
CA LYS A 210 9.53 1.08 -4.61
C LYS A 210 9.29 1.59 -6.04
N LEU A 211 8.05 1.86 -6.43
CA LEU A 211 7.71 2.32 -7.78
C LEU A 211 8.06 3.81 -7.95
N ASP A 212 9.33 4.08 -8.22
CA ASP A 212 9.80 5.41 -8.64
C ASP A 212 9.73 5.60 -10.17
N ASN A 213 9.96 6.82 -10.64
CA ASN A 213 9.96 7.15 -12.06
C ASN A 213 10.97 6.32 -12.87
N LYS A 214 12.07 5.87 -12.27
CA LYS A 214 13.07 5.03 -12.95
C LYS A 214 12.57 3.60 -13.14
N LEU A 215 11.85 3.05 -12.16
CA LEU A 215 11.26 1.72 -12.22
C LEU A 215 10.05 1.71 -13.17
N LEU A 216 9.17 2.72 -13.07
CA LEU A 216 8.01 2.88 -13.96
C LEU A 216 8.40 3.08 -15.44
N ALA A 217 9.61 3.60 -15.70
CA ALA A 217 10.14 3.68 -17.06
C ALA A 217 10.53 2.32 -17.66
N LYS A 218 10.75 1.28 -16.85
CA LYS A 218 11.11 -0.07 -17.32
C LYS A 218 9.88 -0.76 -17.91
N SER A 219 10.07 -1.53 -18.99
CA SER A 219 8.99 -2.35 -19.55
C SER A 219 8.52 -3.45 -18.60
N VAL A 220 9.44 -4.05 -17.85
CA VAL A 220 9.15 -5.08 -16.84
C VAL A 220 10.17 -5.02 -15.71
N HIS A 221 9.71 -5.23 -14.49
CA HIS A 221 10.56 -5.31 -13.31
C HIS A 221 10.09 -6.39 -12.34
N LEU A 222 10.95 -7.38 -12.11
CA LEU A 222 10.72 -8.43 -11.12
C LEU A 222 11.33 -8.00 -9.79
N PHE A 223 10.51 -7.98 -8.74
CA PHE A 223 10.94 -7.67 -7.40
C PHE A 223 11.62 -8.88 -6.74
N GLY A 224 12.31 -8.65 -5.63
CA GLY A 224 12.80 -9.73 -4.78
C GLY A 224 11.64 -10.59 -4.28
N VAL A 225 11.86 -11.91 -4.22
CA VAL A 225 10.88 -12.86 -3.70
C VAL A 225 11.33 -13.43 -2.36
N ASP A 226 10.41 -14.01 -1.62
CA ASP A 226 10.72 -14.66 -0.36
C ASP A 226 11.64 -15.87 -0.54
N ASN A 227 12.36 -16.19 0.53
CA ASN A 227 13.21 -17.38 0.60
C ASN A 227 12.51 -18.44 1.45
N PRO A 228 11.65 -19.32 0.86
CA PRO A 228 10.83 -20.27 1.57
C PRO A 228 11.69 -21.33 2.27
N THR A 229 11.16 -21.91 3.34
CA THR A 229 11.83 -23.00 4.05
C THR A 229 11.30 -24.33 3.53
N TYR A 230 12.20 -25.22 3.12
CA TYR A 230 11.83 -26.54 2.63
C TYR A 230 11.00 -27.34 3.66
N SER A 231 9.99 -28.03 3.18
CA SER A 231 9.23 -29.01 3.95
C SER A 231 9.14 -30.33 3.20
N SER A 232 9.49 -31.42 3.87
CA SER A 232 9.30 -32.77 3.34
C SER A 232 7.82 -33.14 3.15
N ARG A 233 6.90 -32.37 3.73
CA ARG A 233 5.45 -32.55 3.60
C ARG A 233 4.88 -31.98 2.31
N TRP A 234 5.63 -31.17 1.56
CA TRP A 234 5.12 -30.60 0.32
C TRP A 234 4.60 -31.67 -0.62
N GLY A 235 3.39 -31.45 -1.15
CA GLY A 235 2.64 -32.36 -2.00
C GLY A 235 2.05 -33.60 -1.32
N ASN A 236 2.30 -33.81 -0.02
CA ASN A 236 1.71 -34.94 0.71
C ASN A 236 0.25 -34.64 1.07
N VAL A 237 -0.56 -35.69 1.18
CA VAL A 237 -1.92 -35.60 1.74
C VAL A 237 -1.82 -34.99 3.13
N ARG A 238 -2.81 -34.17 3.49
CA ARG A 238 -2.91 -33.63 4.85
C ARG A 238 -3.22 -34.72 5.87
N TYR A 239 -4.46 -34.80 6.31
CA TYR A 239 -4.92 -35.86 7.20
C TYR A 239 -5.56 -37.00 6.38
N VAL A 240 -6.42 -36.61 5.45
CA VAL A 240 -7.13 -37.47 4.49
C VAL A 240 -7.32 -36.68 3.19
N LYS A 241 -7.54 -37.39 2.07
CA LYS A 241 -7.55 -36.79 0.72
C LYS A 241 -8.51 -35.62 0.55
N TRP A 242 -9.65 -35.61 1.25
CA TRP A 242 -10.64 -34.52 1.12
C TRP A 242 -10.16 -33.17 1.67
N TYR A 243 -9.15 -33.15 2.55
CA TYR A 243 -8.55 -31.90 3.06
C TYR A 243 -7.48 -31.33 2.10
N GLY A 244 -7.23 -32.00 0.97
CA GLY A 244 -6.22 -31.61 0.00
C GLY A 244 -4.80 -31.93 0.45
N TYR A 245 -3.85 -31.19 -0.12
CA TYR A 245 -2.41 -31.43 0.03
C TYR A 245 -1.73 -30.26 0.74
N PHE A 246 -0.51 -30.51 1.23
CA PHE A 246 0.36 -29.42 1.70
C PHE A 246 1.11 -28.82 0.52
N GLU A 247 0.55 -27.79 -0.11
CA GLU A 247 1.20 -27.10 -1.23
C GLU A 247 1.91 -25.85 -0.72
N PRO A 248 3.20 -25.65 -1.03
CA PRO A 248 3.82 -24.36 -0.78
C PRO A 248 3.27 -23.31 -1.74
N GLU A 249 3.39 -22.06 -1.35
CA GLU A 249 3.02 -20.92 -2.18
C GLU A 249 4.07 -19.83 -1.97
N MET A 250 4.54 -19.25 -3.07
CA MET A 250 5.46 -18.13 -3.09
C MET A 250 4.90 -17.06 -4.02
N SER A 251 4.74 -15.86 -3.48
CA SER A 251 4.33 -14.71 -4.26
C SER A 251 5.50 -14.17 -5.08
N ILE A 252 5.23 -13.88 -6.35
CA ILE A 252 6.16 -13.29 -7.30
C ILE A 252 5.61 -11.91 -7.68
N PRO A 253 6.10 -10.84 -7.06
CA PRO A 253 5.71 -9.49 -7.42
C PRO A 253 6.42 -9.06 -8.71
N VAL A 254 5.67 -8.58 -9.68
CA VAL A 254 6.18 -8.09 -10.95
C VAL A 254 5.44 -6.85 -11.41
N TYR A 255 6.17 -5.81 -11.79
CA TYR A 255 5.63 -4.67 -12.51
C TYR A 255 5.79 -4.89 -14.01
N THR A 256 4.76 -4.58 -14.80
CA THR A 256 4.83 -4.50 -16.26
C THR A 256 4.18 -3.22 -16.76
N LYS A 257 4.80 -2.57 -17.76
CA LYS A 257 4.27 -1.34 -18.37
C LYS A 257 3.06 -1.60 -19.26
N ASP A 258 2.99 -2.81 -19.83
CA ASP A 258 1.96 -3.23 -20.77
C ASP A 258 1.39 -4.59 -20.34
N SER A 259 0.09 -4.80 -20.59
CA SER A 259 -0.55 -6.10 -20.39
C SER A 259 -0.05 -7.13 -21.40
N GLY A 260 -0.04 -8.40 -21.04
CA GLY A 260 0.35 -9.47 -21.96
C GLY A 260 0.61 -10.81 -21.27
N ILE A 261 1.01 -11.81 -22.06
CA ILE A 261 1.39 -13.12 -21.54
C ILE A 261 2.89 -13.10 -21.23
N ALA A 262 3.21 -13.31 -19.95
CA ALA A 262 4.56 -13.44 -19.47
C ALA A 262 4.96 -14.91 -19.34
N LYS A 263 6.17 -15.25 -19.77
CA LYS A 263 6.78 -16.55 -19.52
C LYS A 263 7.60 -16.49 -18.23
N VAL A 264 7.24 -17.31 -17.25
CA VAL A 264 7.89 -17.43 -15.96
C VAL A 264 8.75 -18.69 -15.96
N ASN A 265 10.06 -18.53 -15.79
CA ASN A 265 11.02 -19.62 -15.77
C ASN A 265 11.74 -19.68 -14.42
N VAL A 266 11.98 -20.89 -13.92
CA VAL A 266 12.87 -21.12 -12.78
C VAL A 266 14.06 -21.96 -13.22
N TYR A 267 15.26 -21.51 -12.85
CA TYR A 267 16.51 -22.18 -13.15
C TYR A 267 17.23 -22.60 -11.87
N SER A 268 18.00 -23.69 -11.95
CA SER A 268 19.05 -23.96 -10.96
C SER A 268 20.11 -22.87 -11.00
N LYS A 269 20.92 -22.74 -9.94
CA LYS A 269 22.07 -21.80 -9.95
C LYS A 269 23.05 -22.04 -11.11
N LYS A 270 23.11 -23.26 -11.65
CA LYS A 270 23.95 -23.62 -12.81
C LYS A 270 23.28 -23.38 -14.17
N GLY A 271 22.05 -22.89 -14.19
CA GLY A 271 21.32 -22.53 -15.40
C GLY A 271 20.47 -23.65 -16.00
N THR A 272 20.26 -24.77 -15.30
CA THR A 272 19.30 -25.80 -15.75
C THR A 272 17.88 -25.29 -15.58
N LEU A 273 17.06 -25.29 -16.64
CA LEU A 273 15.65 -24.95 -16.55
C LEU A 273 14.88 -26.03 -15.77
N LEU A 274 14.11 -25.61 -14.78
CA LEU A 274 13.40 -26.47 -13.82
C LEU A 274 11.87 -26.34 -13.87
N TYR A 275 11.38 -25.15 -14.21
CA TYR A 275 9.96 -24.84 -14.34
C TYR A 275 9.74 -23.80 -15.42
N SER A 276 8.67 -23.92 -16.20
CA SER A 276 8.24 -22.92 -17.17
C SER A 276 6.71 -22.85 -17.24
N ALA A 277 6.14 -21.67 -17.05
CA ALA A 277 4.71 -21.44 -17.25
C ALA A 277 4.40 -20.07 -17.86
N ASP A 278 3.32 -20.02 -18.63
CA ASP A 278 2.77 -18.77 -19.15
C ASP A 278 1.75 -18.20 -18.15
N LYS A 279 1.83 -16.90 -17.89
CA LYS A 279 0.97 -16.17 -16.94
C LYS A 279 0.47 -14.89 -17.59
N SER A 280 -0.83 -14.63 -17.49
CA SER A 280 -1.41 -13.35 -17.92
C SER A 280 -1.06 -12.27 -16.91
N LEU A 281 -0.49 -11.16 -17.38
CA LEU A 281 -0.20 -9.97 -16.59
C LEU A 281 -0.98 -8.78 -17.12
N GLU A 282 -1.48 -7.96 -16.20
CA GLU A 282 -2.09 -6.67 -16.51
C GLU A 282 -1.06 -5.55 -16.37
N LYS A 283 -1.28 -4.42 -17.05
CA LYS A 283 -0.48 -3.21 -16.84
C LYS A 283 -0.45 -2.84 -15.35
N GLY A 284 0.75 -2.60 -14.83
CA GLY A 284 0.97 -2.23 -13.43
C GLY A 284 1.57 -3.37 -12.61
N LEU A 285 1.27 -3.37 -11.31
CA LEU A 285 1.83 -4.30 -10.34
C LEU A 285 0.97 -5.57 -10.23
N ASN A 286 1.62 -6.71 -10.42
CA ASN A 286 1.00 -8.03 -10.39
C ASN A 286 1.67 -8.90 -9.32
N TYR A 287 0.90 -9.83 -8.76
CA TYR A 287 1.37 -10.79 -7.77
C TYR A 287 1.00 -12.21 -8.23
N MET A 288 1.93 -12.86 -8.93
CA MET A 288 1.75 -14.24 -9.38
C MET A 288 2.03 -15.21 -8.24
N GLN A 289 1.38 -16.36 -8.25
CA GLN A 289 1.67 -17.43 -7.30
C GLN A 289 2.44 -18.55 -7.97
N TYR A 290 3.48 -19.03 -7.30
CA TYR A 290 4.27 -20.19 -7.69
C TYR A 290 4.33 -21.18 -6.54
N ASP A 291 4.01 -22.43 -6.84
CA ASP A 291 3.93 -23.55 -5.90
C ASP A 291 5.26 -24.29 -5.74
N LEU A 292 6.38 -23.70 -6.15
CA LEU A 292 7.71 -24.31 -6.07
C LEU A 292 7.80 -25.69 -6.76
N SER A 293 6.91 -25.96 -7.71
CA SER A 293 6.88 -27.21 -8.47
C SER A 293 8.05 -27.29 -9.46
N LEU A 294 8.43 -28.53 -9.78
CA LEU A 294 9.43 -28.88 -10.78
C LEU A 294 8.73 -29.62 -11.92
N ASP A 295 8.97 -29.20 -13.16
CA ASP A 295 8.43 -29.87 -14.32
C ASP A 295 9.01 -31.29 -14.45
N ALA A 296 8.14 -32.28 -14.67
CA ALA A 296 8.52 -33.69 -14.65
C ALA A 296 9.58 -34.05 -15.71
N ASP A 297 9.55 -33.38 -16.87
CA ASP A 297 10.53 -33.57 -17.94
C ASP A 297 11.92 -32.98 -17.60
N LYS A 298 12.00 -32.07 -16.62
CA LYS A 298 13.26 -31.47 -16.13
C LYS A 298 13.91 -32.25 -14.98
N LEU A 299 13.17 -33.17 -14.35
CA LEU A 299 13.62 -33.96 -13.19
C LEU A 299 14.94 -34.69 -13.44
N ALA A 300 15.09 -35.32 -14.61
CA ALA A 300 16.29 -36.11 -14.93
C ALA A 300 17.55 -35.22 -15.01
N ALA A 301 17.44 -34.04 -15.63
CA ALA A 301 18.53 -33.08 -15.75
C ALA A 301 18.93 -32.54 -14.36
N TYR A 302 17.95 -32.16 -13.55
CA TYR A 302 18.20 -31.63 -12.21
C TYR A 302 18.81 -32.67 -11.27
N THR A 303 18.31 -33.91 -11.30
CA THR A 303 18.87 -35.03 -10.54
C THR A 303 20.34 -35.29 -10.90
N LYS A 304 20.68 -35.26 -12.20
CA LYS A 304 22.06 -35.42 -12.68
C LYS A 304 22.96 -34.29 -12.16
N GLU A 305 22.46 -33.05 -12.16
CA GLU A 305 23.18 -31.89 -11.64
C GLU A 305 23.50 -32.01 -10.15
N LEU A 306 22.51 -32.40 -9.34
CA LEU A 306 22.66 -32.53 -7.89
C LEU A 306 23.54 -33.72 -7.49
N LYS A 307 23.45 -34.86 -8.21
CA LYS A 307 24.36 -36.00 -7.99
C LYS A 307 25.81 -35.61 -8.24
N LYS A 308 26.10 -34.86 -9.32
CA LYS A 308 27.43 -34.32 -9.59
C LYS A 308 27.92 -33.36 -8.50
N ALA A 309 26.99 -32.62 -7.90
CA ALA A 309 27.28 -31.71 -6.78
C ALA A 309 27.39 -32.40 -5.42
N LYS A 310 27.25 -33.75 -5.35
CA LYS A 310 27.22 -34.53 -4.10
C LYS A 310 26.20 -33.98 -3.09
N SER A 311 25.04 -33.54 -3.57
CA SER A 311 23.95 -33.08 -2.68
C SER A 311 23.38 -34.25 -1.88
N ASN A 312 23.26 -34.06 -0.56
CA ASN A 312 22.67 -35.05 0.34
C ASN A 312 21.14 -35.12 0.26
N ASN A 313 20.51 -34.21 -0.47
CA ASN A 313 19.05 -34.05 -0.52
C ASN A 313 18.43 -34.57 -1.83
N VAL A 314 19.20 -35.26 -2.69
CA VAL A 314 18.72 -35.75 -3.99
C VAL A 314 17.51 -36.67 -3.83
N ASP A 315 17.50 -37.51 -2.79
CA ASP A 315 16.42 -38.48 -2.54
C ASP A 315 15.08 -37.82 -2.19
N ASN A 316 15.09 -36.52 -1.89
CA ASN A 316 13.88 -35.74 -1.68
C ASN A 316 13.18 -35.36 -2.99
N LEU A 317 13.85 -35.49 -4.15
CA LEU A 317 13.26 -35.32 -5.48
C LEU A 317 12.49 -36.58 -5.89
N LYS A 318 11.35 -36.77 -5.26
CA LYS A 318 10.41 -37.86 -5.57
C LYS A 318 9.02 -37.32 -5.77
N LYS A 319 8.24 -38.08 -6.55
CA LYS A 319 6.83 -37.81 -6.79
C LYS A 319 6.07 -37.80 -5.47
N LYS A 320 5.19 -36.82 -5.30
CA LYS A 320 4.38 -36.63 -4.10
C LYS A 320 2.97 -37.16 -4.29
N ASP A 321 2.16 -37.16 -3.22
CA ASP A 321 0.81 -37.71 -3.24
C ASP A 321 -0.14 -36.94 -4.19
N ASN A 322 0.17 -35.68 -4.49
CA ASN A 322 -0.53 -34.88 -5.51
C ASN A 322 0.08 -35.01 -6.91
N GLU A 323 0.89 -36.04 -7.15
CA GLU A 323 1.51 -36.37 -8.43
C GLU A 323 2.58 -35.37 -8.92
N ASN A 324 2.88 -34.31 -8.16
CA ASN A 324 3.87 -33.28 -8.51
C ASN A 324 5.26 -33.58 -7.95
N PHE A 325 6.26 -32.88 -8.51
CA PHE A 325 7.62 -32.78 -7.97
C PHE A 325 7.85 -31.37 -7.46
N TYR A 326 8.66 -31.22 -6.42
CA TYR A 326 8.96 -29.92 -5.82
C TYR A 326 10.45 -29.66 -5.79
N LEU A 327 10.81 -28.39 -5.89
CA LEU A 327 12.17 -27.94 -5.65
C LEU A 327 12.60 -28.27 -4.21
N ILE A 328 13.86 -28.67 -4.08
CA ILE A 328 14.50 -28.96 -2.78
C ILE A 328 15.38 -27.78 -2.36
N GLN A 329 16.03 -27.90 -1.19
CA GLN A 329 16.95 -26.89 -0.69
C GLN A 329 18.04 -26.56 -1.71
N GLY A 330 18.27 -25.27 -1.94
CA GLY A 330 19.22 -24.80 -2.94
C GLY A 330 18.98 -23.35 -3.31
N ASP A 331 19.87 -22.84 -4.16
CA ASP A 331 19.78 -21.51 -4.75
C ASP A 331 19.26 -21.61 -6.18
N PHE A 332 18.31 -20.75 -6.51
CA PHE A 332 17.56 -20.75 -7.76
C PHE A 332 17.51 -19.34 -8.33
N LYS A 333 17.26 -19.28 -9.63
CA LYS A 333 17.03 -18.04 -10.36
C LYS A 333 15.63 -18.05 -10.95
N LEU A 334 14.85 -17.04 -10.60
CA LEU A 334 13.53 -16.78 -11.16
C LEU A 334 13.65 -15.74 -12.27
N GLU A 335 12.95 -15.96 -13.38
CA GLU A 335 13.00 -15.12 -14.56
C GLU A 335 11.60 -14.92 -15.11
N VAL A 336 11.31 -13.67 -15.51
CA VAL A 336 10.06 -13.29 -16.16
C VAL A 336 10.39 -12.64 -17.49
N ILE A 337 9.74 -13.11 -18.55
CA ILE A 337 9.87 -12.59 -19.91
C ILE A 337 8.50 -12.16 -20.41
N ILE A 338 8.35 -10.90 -20.81
CA ILE A 338 7.12 -10.37 -21.42
C ILE A 338 7.49 -9.44 -22.56
N ASN A 339 6.81 -9.55 -23.71
CA ASN A 339 7.05 -8.70 -24.89
C ASN A 339 8.54 -8.65 -25.31
N GLY A 340 9.25 -9.78 -25.19
CA GLY A 340 10.68 -9.89 -25.49
C GLY A 340 11.63 -9.26 -24.45
N GLN A 341 11.10 -8.58 -23.44
CA GLN A 341 11.85 -8.01 -22.33
C GLN A 341 11.98 -9.02 -21.20
N LYS A 342 13.16 -9.07 -20.58
CA LYS A 342 13.54 -10.08 -19.60
C LYS A 342 14.03 -9.43 -18.31
N THR A 343 13.59 -9.97 -17.19
CA THR A 343 14.04 -9.59 -15.84
C THR A 343 14.19 -10.83 -14.98
N SER A 344 15.08 -10.80 -13.99
CA SER A 344 15.36 -11.97 -13.15
C SER A 344 15.82 -11.60 -11.76
N THR A 345 15.53 -12.47 -10.79
CA THR A 345 15.97 -12.37 -9.40
C THR A 345 16.41 -13.74 -8.88
N ASP A 346 17.25 -13.76 -7.85
CA ASP A 346 17.67 -15.00 -7.20
C ASP A 346 16.81 -15.25 -5.95
N PHE A 347 16.57 -16.51 -5.64
CA PHE A 347 15.92 -16.93 -4.39
C PHE A 347 16.49 -18.25 -3.89
N LYS A 348 16.24 -18.53 -2.61
CA LYS A 348 16.77 -19.69 -1.91
C LYS A 348 15.67 -20.46 -1.20
N ILE A 349 15.67 -21.77 -1.38
CA ILE A 349 14.92 -22.68 -0.53
C ILE A 349 15.81 -23.07 0.66
N LYS A 350 15.47 -22.57 1.85
CA LYS A 350 16.25 -22.73 3.09
C LYS A 350 16.10 -24.14 3.65
N GLU A 351 17.12 -24.58 4.39
CA GLU A 351 16.99 -25.78 5.22
C GLU A 351 16.02 -25.55 6.39
N PRO A 352 15.21 -26.56 6.75
CA PRO A 352 14.39 -26.49 7.95
C PRO A 352 15.29 -26.37 9.18
N LYS A 353 14.99 -25.42 10.08
CA LYS A 353 15.69 -25.30 11.36
C LYS A 353 15.58 -26.63 12.11
N LYS A 354 16.72 -27.24 12.46
CA LYS A 354 16.74 -28.38 13.38
C LYS A 354 16.10 -27.93 14.69
N ARG A 355 15.00 -28.57 15.09
CA ARG A 355 14.46 -28.36 16.44
C ARG A 355 15.54 -28.82 17.43
N PRO A 356 15.83 -28.05 18.50
CA PRO A 356 16.59 -28.60 19.63
C PRO A 356 15.90 -29.90 20.05
N GLY A 357 16.68 -30.97 20.24
CA GLY A 357 16.14 -32.26 20.66
C GLY A 357 15.27 -32.07 21.89
N ARG A 358 14.05 -32.62 21.85
CA ARG A 358 13.13 -32.63 22.98
C ARG A 358 13.49 -33.75 23.93
#